data_AF-Q7V3F1-F1
#
_entry.id   AF-Q7V3F1-F1
#
_cell.length_a   1.000
_cell.length_b   1.000
_cell.length_c   1.000
_cell.angle_alpha   90.00
_cell.angle_beta   90.00
_cell.angle_gamma   90.00
#
_symmetry.space_group_name_H-M   'P 1'
#
loop_
_entity.id
_entity.type
_entity.pdbx_description
1 polymer ?
#
loop_
_entity_poly.entity_id
_entity_poly.type
_entity_poly.pdbx_seq_one_letter_code
_entity_poly.pdbx_strand_id
1 'polypeptide(L)'
;MYSLEISLRYSPFPLSIQKKEYEDIKRIYDEIKDSMNSDNQNSPLIELSCEKVQDKLITVLAKEVISVQIYEKSAVAGGSKRPGFSLDI
;
A
#
# COMPACT_ATOMS: atom_id res chain seq x y z
N MET A 1 4.62 10.75 9.13
CA MET A 1 3.41 10.13 8.54
C MET A 1 3.86 9.22 7.44
N TYR A 2 3.33 8.01 7.39
CA TYR A 2 3.69 7.01 6.39
C TYR A 2 2.61 6.93 5.31
N SER A 3 3.05 6.71 4.09
CA SER A 3 2.20 6.45 2.94
C SER A 3 2.39 5.01 2.51
N LEU A 4 1.30 4.35 2.15
CA LEU A 4 1.28 3.11 1.41
C LEU A 4 0.62 3.38 0.07
N GLU A 5 1.29 3.00 -1.01
CA GLU A 5 0.79 3.11 -2.37
C GLU A 5 0.55 1.74 -2.97
N ILE A 6 -0.63 1.55 -3.55
CA ILE A 6 -1.06 0.33 -4.22
C ILE A 6 -1.21 0.65 -5.70
N SER A 7 -0.37 0.05 -6.54
CA SER A 7 -0.47 0.19 -7.99
C SER A 7 -1.31 -0.94 -8.56
N LEU A 8 -2.37 -0.59 -9.29
CA LEU A 8 -3.25 -1.55 -9.93
C LEU A 8 -2.95 -1.67 -11.42
N ARG A 9 -3.15 -2.86 -11.98
CA ARG A 9 -3.09 -3.08 -13.42
C ARG A 9 -4.06 -2.14 -14.12
N TYR A 10 -3.59 -1.49 -15.17
CA TYR A 10 -4.38 -0.55 -15.99
C TYR A 10 -4.88 0.71 -15.25
N SER A 11 -4.48 0.93 -13.99
CA SER A 11 -4.75 2.20 -13.31
C SER A 11 -3.57 3.16 -13.49
N PRO A 12 -3.77 4.37 -14.03
CA PRO A 12 -2.69 5.35 -14.17
C PRO A 12 -2.25 5.95 -12.83
N PHE A 13 -3.08 5.85 -11.79
CA PHE A 13 -2.80 6.41 -10.47
C PHE A 13 -2.87 5.33 -9.39
N PRO A 14 -1.91 5.30 -8.44
CA PRO A 14 -1.96 4.38 -7.32
C PRO A 14 -3.04 4.80 -6.31
N LEU A 15 -3.58 3.83 -5.58
CA LEU A 15 -4.37 4.08 -4.38
C LEU A 15 -3.42 4.41 -3.22
N SER A 16 -3.79 5.35 -2.37
CA SER A 16 -2.97 5.77 -1.23
C SER A 16 -3.69 5.54 0.09
N ILE A 17 -2.98 4.91 1.02
CA ILE A 17 -3.36 4.76 2.43
C ILE A 17 -2.32 5.53 3.26
N GLN A 18 -2.76 6.25 4.29
CA GLN A 18 -1.85 7.04 5.11
C GLN A 18 -2.11 6.78 6.59
N LYS A 19 -1.03 6.49 7.33
CA LYS A 19 -1.07 6.26 8.78
C LYS A 19 -0.01 7.11 9.47
N LYS A 20 -0.25 7.46 10.73
CA LYS A 20 0.73 8.20 11.53
C LYS A 20 1.89 7.29 11.94
N GLU A 21 1.55 6.10 12.43
CA GLU A 21 2.48 5.11 12.96
C GLU A 21 2.98 4.15 11.88
N TYR A 22 4.26 3.77 11.98
CA TYR A 22 4.88 2.81 11.06
C TYR A 22 4.27 1.41 11.20
N GLU A 23 4.01 0.98 12.42
CA GLU A 23 3.49 -0.37 12.70
C GLU A 23 2.11 -0.58 12.06
N ASP A 24 1.24 0.42 12.13
CA ASP A 24 -0.08 0.39 11.49
C ASP A 24 0.01 0.25 9.97
N ILE A 25 0.88 1.02 9.32
CA ILE A 25 1.03 0.92 7.87
C ILE A 25 1.70 -0.39 7.46
N LYS A 26 2.64 -0.89 8.27
CA LYS A 26 3.38 -2.13 7.98
C LYS A 26 2.47 -3.36 8.08
N ARG A 27 1.56 -3.37 9.05
CA ARG A 27 0.52 -4.41 9.15
C ARG A 27 -0.35 -4.47 7.88
N ILE A 28 -0.83 -3.31 7.41
CA ILE A 28 -1.63 -3.24 6.17
C ILE A 28 -0.78 -3.69 4.96
N TYR A 29 0.48 -3.28 4.90
CA TYR A 29 1.40 -3.72 3.86
C TYR A 29 1.54 -5.23 3.80
N ASP A 30 1.73 -5.90 4.94
CA ASP A 30 1.85 -7.36 4.98
C ASP A 30 0.53 -8.05 4.62
N GLU A 31 -0.61 -7.55 5.08
CA GLU A 31 -1.93 -8.10 4.74
C GLU A 31 -2.23 -8.03 3.22
N ILE A 32 -1.89 -6.91 2.57
CA ILE A 32 -2.04 -6.78 1.12
C ILE A 32 -1.04 -7.71 0.40
N LYS A 33 0.20 -7.78 0.85
CA LYS A 33 1.23 -8.67 0.28
C LYS A 33 0.80 -10.15 0.37
N ASP A 34 0.22 -10.55 1.50
CA ASP A 34 -0.29 -11.91 1.69
C ASP A 34 -1.51 -12.17 0.80
N SER A 35 -2.38 -11.17 0.62
CA SER A 35 -3.50 -11.23 -0.32
C SER A 35 -3.04 -11.37 -1.77
N MET A 36 -1.94 -10.71 -2.15
CA MET A 36 -1.33 -10.84 -3.48
C MET A 36 -0.72 -12.22 -3.72
N ASN A 37 -0.11 -12.82 -2.69
CA ASN A 37 0.49 -14.15 -2.77
C ASN A 37 -0.52 -15.29 -2.70
N SER A 38 -1.73 -15.02 -2.21
CA SER A 38 -2.76 -16.03 -2.03
C SER A 38 -3.26 -16.54 -3.38
N ASP A 39 -2.88 -17.77 -3.72
CA ASP A 39 -3.43 -18.49 -4.88
C ASP A 39 -4.89 -18.96 -4.61
N ASN A 40 -5.35 -18.78 -3.37
CA ASN A 40 -6.68 -19.16 -2.91
C ASN A 40 -7.75 -18.35 -3.65
N GLN A 41 -8.53 -19.05 -4.47
CA GLN A 41 -9.67 -18.50 -5.24
C GLN A 41 -10.78 -17.91 -4.35
N ASN A 42 -10.75 -18.11 -3.04
CA ASN A 42 -11.86 -17.83 -2.14
C ASN A 42 -11.98 -16.37 -1.72
N SER A 43 -10.94 -15.55 -1.83
CA SER A 43 -11.04 -14.12 -1.51
C SER A 43 -10.20 -13.28 -2.46
N PRO A 44 -10.61 -13.14 -3.74
CA PRO A 44 -9.84 -12.39 -4.73
C PRO A 44 -9.91 -10.88 -4.51
N LEU A 45 -10.61 -10.40 -3.47
CA LEU A 45 -10.93 -9.00 -3.26
C LEU A 45 -10.26 -8.45 -2.00
N ILE A 46 -9.81 -7.20 -2.09
CA ILE A 46 -9.32 -6.39 -0.99
C ILE A 46 -10.26 -5.20 -0.86
N GLU A 47 -10.89 -5.06 0.29
CA GLU A 47 -11.83 -3.97 0.59
C GLU A 47 -11.14 -2.91 1.46
N LEU A 48 -11.25 -1.65 1.06
CA LEU A 48 -10.62 -0.52 1.73
C LEU A 48 -11.66 0.56 2.01
N SER A 49 -11.56 1.15 3.20
CA SER A 49 -12.39 2.28 3.63
C SER A 49 -11.55 3.53 3.89
N CYS A 50 -12.15 4.71 3.73
CA CYS A 50 -11.51 5.97 4.03
C CYS A 50 -11.87 6.46 5.44
N GLU A 51 -10.90 6.48 6.35
CA GLU A 51 -11.14 6.93 7.74
C GLU A 51 -11.64 8.38 7.86
N LYS A 52 -11.29 9.23 6.88
CA LYS A 52 -11.64 10.67 6.91
C LYS A 52 -12.95 10.99 6.20
N VAL A 53 -13.50 10.06 5.43
CA VAL A 53 -14.70 10.30 4.64
C VAL A 53 -15.63 9.13 4.87
N GLN A 54 -16.70 9.39 5.64
CA GLN A 54 -17.74 8.42 5.91
C GLN A 54 -18.29 7.84 4.60
N ASP A 55 -18.57 6.53 4.60
CA ASP A 55 -19.14 5.77 3.47
C ASP A 55 -18.31 5.78 2.17
N LYS A 56 -17.04 6.21 2.23
CA LYS A 56 -16.11 6.10 1.10
C LYS A 56 -15.38 4.77 1.13
N LEU A 57 -15.80 3.86 0.27
CA LEU A 57 -15.30 2.50 0.13
C LEU A 57 -14.73 2.28 -1.27
N ILE A 58 -13.75 1.38 -1.38
CA ILE A 58 -13.27 0.86 -2.66
C ILE A 58 -12.89 -0.61 -2.49
N THR A 59 -13.18 -1.41 -3.50
CA THR A 59 -12.79 -2.81 -3.57
C THR A 59 -11.91 -3.02 -4.79
N VAL A 60 -10.82 -3.75 -4.62
CA VAL A 60 -9.90 -4.09 -5.72
C VAL A 60 -9.68 -5.59 -5.80
N LEU A 61 -9.39 -6.08 -6.99
CA LEU A 61 -8.94 -7.46 -7.16
C LEU A 61 -7.48 -7.58 -6.71
N ALA A 62 -7.22 -8.46 -5.75
CA ALA A 62 -5.87 -8.75 -5.25
C ALA A 62 -4.91 -9.15 -6.39
N LYS A 63 -5.40 -9.92 -7.36
CA LYS A 63 -4.65 -10.36 -8.56
C LYS A 63 -4.28 -9.22 -9.52
N GLU A 64 -4.94 -8.08 -9.40
CA GLU A 64 -4.65 -6.89 -10.21
C GLU A 64 -3.75 -5.88 -9.48
N VAL A 65 -3.36 -6.16 -8.23
CA VAL A 65 -2.32 -5.38 -7.55
C VAL A 65 -0.95 -5.79 -8.12
N ILE A 66 -0.24 -4.82 -8.67
CA ILE A 66 1.07 -5.03 -9.31
C ILE A 66 2.22 -4.74 -8.36
N SER A 67 2.06 -3.73 -7.50
CA SER A 67 3.06 -3.38 -6.50
C SER A 67 2.43 -2.70 -5.29
N VAL A 68 3.07 -2.88 -4.15
CA VAL A 68 2.77 -2.18 -2.92
C VAL A 68 4.06 -1.56 -2.39
N GLN A 69 4.03 -0.28 -2.09
CA GLN A 69 5.17 0.45 -1.55
C GLN A 69 4.77 1.15 -0.27
N ILE A 70 5.65 1.13 0.74
CA ILE A 70 5.55 1.99 1.92
C ILE A 70 6.74 2.93 2.00
N TYR A 71 6.51 4.15 2.47
CA TYR A 71 7.57 5.11 2.75
C TYR A 71 7.12 6.14 3.77
N GLU A 72 8.08 6.69 4.52
CA GLU A 72 7.83 7.86 5.34
C GLU A 72 7.72 9.10 4.44
N LYS A 73 6.65 9.86 4.57
CA LYS A 73 6.55 11.19 3.96
C LYS A 73 7.47 12.13 4.74
N SER A 74 8.76 12.12 4.39
CA SER A 74 9.75 13.06 4.91
C SER A 74 9.42 14.47 4.40
N ALA A 75 9.25 15.42 5.33
CA ALA A 75 9.13 16.84 5.01
C ALA A 75 10.47 17.49 4.64
N VAL A 76 11.59 16.76 4.84
CA VAL A 76 12.93 17.33 4.72
C VAL A 76 13.39 17.30 3.26
N ALA A 77 13.21 18.43 2.59
CA ALA A 77 13.92 18.73 1.36
C ALA A 77 15.43 18.78 1.65
N GLY A 78 16.22 17.83 1.12
CA GLY A 78 17.68 18.02 1.01
C GLY A 78 18.61 17.04 1.77
N GLY A 79 18.15 15.88 2.23
CA GLY A 79 19.06 14.86 2.79
C GLY A 79 19.83 14.06 1.73
N SER A 80 21.15 13.88 1.91
CA SER A 80 22.05 13.14 1.01
C SER A 80 21.82 11.62 0.94
N LYS A 81 20.94 11.07 1.78
CA LYS A 81 20.50 9.68 1.71
C LYS A 81 19.31 9.57 0.76
N ARG A 82 19.57 9.44 -0.54
CA ARG A 82 18.51 9.14 -1.51
C ARG A 82 17.92 7.77 -1.12
N PRO A 83 16.66 7.68 -0.69
CA PRO A 83 16.05 6.40 -0.38
C PRO A 83 15.98 5.55 -1.65
N GLY A 84 16.24 4.26 -1.52
CA GLY A 84 16.23 3.31 -2.62
C GLY A 84 15.96 1.90 -2.10
N PHE A 85 15.68 0.99 -3.03
CA PHE A 85 15.47 -0.42 -2.70
C PHE A 85 16.78 -1.19 -2.81
N SER A 86 17.03 -2.06 -1.85
CA SER A 86 18.08 -3.08 -1.87
C SER A 86 17.45 -4.44 -1.64
N LEU A 87 18.09 -5.50 -2.14
CA LEU A 87 17.73 -6.85 -1.80
C LEU A 87 18.48 -7.25 -0.53
N ASP A 88 17.80 -7.96 0.37
CA ASP A 88 18.45 -8.67 1.49
C ASP A 88 19.00 -9.98 0.91
N ILE A 89 20.23 -9.93 0.36
CA ILE A 89 20.96 -11.10 -0.16
C ILE A 89 22.09 -11.45 0.81
#